data_AF-A0A256IK14-F1
#
_entry.id   AF-A0A256IK14-F1
#
_cell.length_a   1.000
_cell.length_b   1.000
_cell.length_c   1.000
_cell.angle_alpha   90.00
_cell.angle_beta   90.00
_cell.angle_gamma   90.00
#
_symmetry.space_group_name_H-M   'P 1'
#
loop_
_entity.id
_entity.type
_entity.pdbx_description
1 polymer ?
#
loop_
_entity_poly.entity_id
_entity_poly.type
_entity_poly.pdbx_seq_one_letter_code
_entity_poly.pdbx_strand_id
1 'polypeptide(L)' 'MASTEDEFLTQDIYEEKAMLIVEQLLEKGTIEMKHDEPVLHHVPSGARFESAVNMAHFHKGWEARGEES' A
#
# COMPACT_ATOMS: atom_id res chain seq x y z
N MET A 1 -12.24 -1.44 32.23
CA MET A 1 -12.67 -0.62 31.07
C MET A 1 -11.91 -1.16 29.88
N ALA A 2 -12.56 -1.99 29.08
CA ALA A 2 -11.98 -2.45 27.83
C ALA A 2 -12.22 -1.31 26.84
N SER A 3 -11.17 -0.54 26.56
CA SER A 3 -11.16 0.36 25.42
C SER A 3 -11.25 -0.55 24.19
N THR A 4 -12.45 -0.70 23.65
CA THR A 4 -12.67 -1.15 22.29
C THR A 4 -12.03 -0.10 21.38
N GLU A 5 -10.72 -0.23 21.20
CA GLU A 5 -10.00 0.31 20.04
C GLU A 5 -10.46 -0.52 18.84
N ASP A 6 -11.69 -0.26 18.42
CA ASP A 6 -12.19 -0.52 17.07
C ASP A 6 -11.64 0.60 16.16
N GLU A 7 -10.33 0.82 16.24
CA GLU A 7 -9.56 1.58 15.27
C GLU A 7 -9.25 0.56 14.20
N PHE A 8 -10.01 0.61 13.10
CA PHE A 8 -9.78 -0.14 11.87
C PHE A 8 -8.33 -0.60 11.79
N LEU A 9 -8.11 -1.89 12.05
CA LEU A 9 -6.82 -2.56 11.95
C LEU A 9 -6.25 -2.27 10.56
N THR A 10 -5.54 -1.16 10.41
CA THR A 10 -4.42 -1.03 9.51
C THR A 10 -3.50 -2.14 9.97
N GLN A 11 -3.72 -3.36 9.47
CA GLN A 11 -2.92 -4.54 9.78
C GLN A 11 -1.49 -4.07 9.84
N ASP A 12 -0.79 -4.27 10.95
CA ASP A 12 0.54 -3.71 11.14
C ASP A 12 1.43 -4.01 9.92
N ILE A 13 1.55 -3.04 9.01
CA ILE A 13 2.51 -3.05 7.91
C ILE A 13 3.63 -2.16 8.39
N TYR A 14 4.54 -2.76 9.15
CA TYR A 14 5.79 -2.11 9.49
C TYR A 14 6.70 -2.03 8.25
N GLU A 15 7.69 -1.13 8.29
CA GLU A 15 8.52 -0.75 7.15
C GLU A 15 9.08 -1.94 6.35
N GLU A 16 9.66 -2.95 7.02
CA GLU A 16 10.22 -4.13 6.34
C GLU A 16 9.17 -4.88 5.51
N LYS A 17 7.97 -5.06 6.06
CA LYS A 17 6.86 -5.70 5.35
C LYS A 17 6.34 -4.82 4.22
N ALA A 18 6.33 -3.49 4.41
CA ALA A 18 5.93 -2.55 3.37
C ALA A 18 6.87 -2.62 2.17
N MET A 19 8.18 -2.67 2.40
CA MET A 19 9.18 -2.79 1.34
C MET A 19 8.99 -4.07 0.53
N LEU A 20 8.81 -5.22 1.19
CA LEU A 20 8.54 -6.49 0.50
C LEU A 20 7.27 -6.45 -0.35
N ILE A 21 6.23 -5.76 0.12
CA ILE A 21 5.00 -5.56 -0.66
C ILE A 21 5.28 -4.66 -1.86
N VAL A 22 5.95 -3.52 -1.66
CA VAL A 22 6.31 -2.58 -2.74
C VAL A 22 7.16 -3.25 -3.81
N GLU A 23 8.15 -4.06 -3.43
CA GLU A 23 8.97 -4.83 -4.38
C GLU A 23 8.12 -5.75 -5.24
N GLN A 24 7.22 -6.54 -4.64
CA GLN A 24 6.30 -7.41 -5.39
C GLN A 24 5.36 -6.61 -6.31
N LEU A 25 4.91 -5.44 -5.88
CA LEU A 25 4.04 -4.59 -6.69
C LEU A 25 4.79 -3.95 -7.87
N LEU A 26 6.08 -3.61 -7.69
CA LEU A 26 6.95 -3.15 -8.77
C LEU A 26 7.16 -4.27 -9.79
N GLU A 27 7.46 -5.49 -9.33
CA GLU A 27 7.62 -6.67 -10.20
C GLU A 27 6.37 -6.97 -11.02
N LYS A 28 5.18 -6.77 -10.43
CA LYS A 28 3.89 -6.96 -11.10
C LYS A 28 3.50 -5.79 -12.03
N GLY A 29 4.21 -4.67 -11.97
CA GLY A 29 3.83 -3.43 -12.67
C GLY A 29 2.57 -2.76 -12.10
N THR A 30 2.09 -3.18 -10.92
CA THR A 30 0.97 -2.55 -10.23
C THR A 30 1.35 -1.17 -9.71
N ILE A 31 2.62 -1.00 -9.34
CA ILE A 31 3.20 0.29 -9.06
C ILE A 31 4.42 0.51 -9.95
N GLU A 32 4.68 1.78 -10.26
CA GLU A 32 5.86 2.22 -10.99
C GLU A 32 6.62 3.23 -10.14
N MET A 33 7.95 3.21 -10.21
CA MET A 33 8.80 4.24 -9.63
C MET A 33 9.63 4.85 -10.75
N LYS A 34 9.51 6.16 -10.94
CA LYS A 34 10.33 6.85 -11.95
C LYS A 34 11.77 6.96 -11.45
N HIS A 35 12.73 6.87 -12.36
CA HIS A 35 14.15 6.92 -11.98
C HIS A 35 14.62 8.29 -11.47
N ASP A 36 13.88 9.35 -11.77
CA ASP A 36 14.21 10.74 -11.43
C ASP A 36 13.59 11.21 -10.11
N GLU A 37 12.59 10.51 -9.58
CA GLU A 37 11.90 10.86 -8.34
C GLU A 37 11.57 9.58 -7.55
N PRO A 38 11.88 9.50 -6.23
CA PRO A 38 11.53 8.35 -5.40
C PRO A 38 10.03 8.34 -5.03
N VAL A 39 9.16 8.48 -6.03
CA VAL A 39 7.72 8.53 -5.91
C VAL A 39 7.13 7.27 -6.51
N LEU A 40 6.41 6.52 -5.68
CA LEU A 40 5.68 5.31 -6.06
C LEU A 40 4.33 5.71 -6.66
N HIS A 41 4.08 5.30 -7.89
CA HIS A 41 2.84 5.56 -8.62
C HIS A 41 2.01 4.28 -8.71
N HIS A 42 0.82 4.28 -8.09
CA HIS A 42 -0.11 3.17 -8.17
C HIS A 42 -0.89 3.22 -9.49
N VAL A 43 -0.48 2.39 -10.46
CA VAL A 43 -0.97 2.43 -11.85
C VAL A 43 -2.50 2.32 -11.94
N PRO A 44 -3.19 1.41 -11.22
CA PRO A 44 -4.64 1.26 -11.34
C PRO A 44 -5.45 2.48 -10.90
N SER A 45 -4.95 3.25 -9.92
CA SER A 45 -5.71 4.37 -9.32
C SER A 45 -5.15 5.74 -9.66
N GLY A 46 -3.92 5.83 -10.17
CA GLY A 46 -3.19 7.08 -10.38
C GLY A 46 -2.64 7.72 -9.10
N ALA A 47 -2.78 7.07 -7.94
CA ALA A 47 -2.32 7.62 -6.66
C ALA A 47 -0.79 7.61 -6.55
N ARG A 48 -0.22 8.60 -5.86
CA ARG A 48 1.24 8.79 -5.72
C ARG A 48 1.64 8.81 -4.24
N PHE A 49 2.76 8.16 -3.92
CA PHE A 49 3.23 8.00 -2.55
C PHE A 49 4.75 8.13 -2.46
N GLU A 50 5.24 8.80 -1.42
CA GLU A 50 6.67 8.89 -1.07
C GLU A 50 7.05 7.87 0.02
N SER A 51 6.09 7.09 0.51
CA SER A 51 6.27 6.11 1.58
C SER A 51 5.79 4.74 1.15
N ALA A 52 6.66 3.73 1.33
CA ALA A 52 6.33 2.34 1.09
C ALA A 52 5.15 1.87 1.97
N VAL A 53 5.14 2.27 3.24
CA VAL A 53 4.06 1.94 4.20
C VAL A 53 2.71 2.47 3.71
N ASN A 54 2.65 3.76 3.31
CA ASN A 54 1.41 4.34 2.82
C ASN A 54 0.94 3.70 1.52
N MET A 55 1.86 3.40 0.59
CA MET A 55 1.55 2.66 -0.64
C MET A 55 0.97 1.28 -0.32
N ALA A 56 1.60 0.52 0.58
CA ALA A 56 1.18 -0.83 0.93
C ALA A 56 -0.19 -0.85 1.61
N HIS A 57 -0.46 0.09 2.55
CA HIS A 57 -1.79 0.23 3.14
C HIS A 57 -2.86 0.60 2.12
N PHE A 58 -2.56 1.56 1.24
CA PHE A 58 -3.48 1.96 0.19
C PHE A 58 -3.81 0.79 -0.73
N HIS A 59 -2.81 0.05 -1.20
CA HIS A 59 -3.01 -1.09 -2.09
C HIS A 59 -3.86 -2.19 -1.45
N LYS A 60 -3.60 -2.53 -0.18
CA LYS A 60 -4.46 -3.50 0.53
C LYS A 60 -5.92 -3.06 0.62
N GLY A 61 -6.16 -1.78 0.95
CA GLY A 61 -7.52 -1.24 0.97
C GLY A 61 -8.15 -1.17 -0.43
N TRP A 62 -7.34 -1.09 -1.48
CA TRP A 62 -7.79 -1.16 -2.87
C TRP A 62 -8.22 -2.58 -3.26
N GLU A 63 -7.41 -3.59 -2.97
CA GLU A 63 -7.73 -4.99 -3.25
C GLU A 63 -9.00 -5.44 -2.52
N ALA A 64 -9.16 -5.07 -1.24
CA ALA A 64 -10.34 -5.40 -0.46
C ALA A 64 -11.66 -4.91 -1.08
N ARG A 65 -11.64 -3.78 -1.81
CA ARG A 65 -12.81 -3.28 -2.56
C ARG A 65 -13.10 -4.08 -3.84
N GLY A 66 -12.06 -4.68 -4.44
CA GLY A 66 -12.20 -5.49 -5.64
C GLY A 66 -12.74 -6.90 -5.39
N GLU A 67 -12.61 -7.41 -4.16
CA GLU A 67 -13.11 -8.72 -3.75
C GLU A 67 -14.62 -8.75 -3.41
N GLU A 68 -15.28 -7.58 -3.33
CA GLU A 68 -16.72 -7.45 -3.01
C GLU A 68 -17.67 -7.49 -4.24
N SER A 69 -17.25 -8.01 -5.41
CA SER A 69 -18.08 -8.10 -6.63
C SER A 69 -18.23 -9.51 -7.19
#